data_AF-A0A1Y7VKC6-F1
#
_entry.id   AF-A0A1Y7VKC6-F1
#
_cell.length_a   1.000
_cell.length_b   1.000
_cell.length_c   1.000
_cell.angle_alpha   90.00
_cell.angle_beta   90.00
_cell.angle_gamma   90.00
#
_symmetry.space_group_name_H-M   'P 1'
#
loop_
_entity.id
_entity.type
_entity.pdbx_description
1 polymer ?
#
loop_
_entity_poly.entity_id
_entity_poly.type
_entity_poly.pdbx_seq_one_letter_code
_entity_poly.pdbx_strand_id
1 'polypeptide(L)'
;MSLCERAASGSALLWPRVLLFGDSITQVPAAPSAASACVSEQSRRGSPPPHRAPRAGYNTRWAKIILPRLIRKGPGMENPVAVTIFFGANDSSLKDENPKQHVPLDEYSANLRDMVQYLRSVDVPRERVILITPPPLCEAAWEKECVLKGCKLNRLNSVVGEYANACLQVARDCGTDVLDLWTLM
;
A
#
# COMPACT_ATOMS: atom_id res chain seq x y z
N MET A 1 -0.03 54.86 -23.93
CA MET A 1 -0.95 53.73 -23.71
C MET A 1 -0.12 52.46 -23.79
N SER A 2 0.16 51.85 -22.63
CA SER A 2 0.94 50.62 -22.52
C SER A 2 -0.03 49.47 -22.34
N LEU A 3 -0.04 48.54 -23.30
CA LEU A 3 -0.82 47.31 -23.25
C LEU A 3 -0.18 46.38 -22.22
N CYS A 4 -0.87 46.19 -21.10
CA CYS A 4 -0.51 45.18 -20.11
C CYS A 4 -0.94 43.82 -20.67
N GLU A 5 0.02 43.05 -21.20
CA GLU A 5 -0.18 41.65 -21.55
C GLU A 5 -0.50 40.86 -20.28
N ARG A 6 -1.77 40.41 -20.16
CA ARG A 6 -2.14 39.33 -19.25
C ARG A 6 -1.46 38.06 -19.76
N ALA A 7 -0.36 37.69 -19.13
CA ALA A 7 0.18 36.34 -19.23
C ALA A 7 -0.92 35.37 -18.80
N ALA A 8 -1.45 34.61 -19.76
CA ALA A 8 -2.32 33.48 -19.49
C ALA A 8 -1.51 32.48 -18.66
N SER A 9 -1.89 32.33 -17.39
CA SER A 9 -1.42 31.25 -16.55
C SER A 9 -1.87 29.95 -17.20
N GLY A 10 -0.95 29.27 -17.89
CA GLY A 10 -1.21 27.96 -18.47
C GLY A 10 -1.63 27.04 -17.33
N SER A 11 -2.84 26.49 -17.41
CA SER A 11 -3.27 25.41 -16.54
C SER A 11 -2.24 24.30 -16.63
N ALA A 12 -1.53 24.02 -15.54
CA ALA A 12 -0.69 22.84 -15.47
C ALA A 12 -1.56 21.64 -15.81
N LEU A 13 -1.20 20.89 -16.86
CA LEU A 13 -1.91 19.66 -17.19
C LEU A 13 -1.77 18.71 -16.00
N LEU A 14 -2.90 18.43 -15.35
CA LEU A 14 -2.97 17.62 -14.15
C LEU A 14 -2.95 16.15 -14.57
N TRP A 15 -1.83 15.49 -14.33
CA TRP A 15 -1.71 14.06 -14.60
C TRP A 15 -2.44 13.26 -13.51
N PRO A 16 -3.31 12.31 -13.87
CA PRO A 16 -3.91 11.40 -12.92
C PRO A 16 -2.86 10.71 -12.05
N ARG A 17 -2.97 10.83 -10.73
CA ARG A 17 -2.04 10.22 -9.77
C ARG A 17 -2.66 8.96 -9.15
N VAL A 18 -2.01 7.82 -9.32
CA VAL A 18 -2.34 6.58 -8.59
C VAL A 18 -1.32 6.40 -7.47
N LEU A 19 -1.79 6.21 -6.23
CA LEU A 19 -0.92 5.87 -5.10
C LEU A 19 -0.93 4.37 -4.88
N LEU A 20 0.23 3.73 -5.01
CA LEU A 20 0.44 2.33 -4.64
C LEU A 20 0.97 2.27 -3.20
N PHE A 21 0.14 1.89 -2.24
CA PHE A 21 0.50 1.86 -0.82
C PHE A 21 0.54 0.44 -0.28
N GLY A 22 1.73 -0.14 -0.14
CA GLY A 22 1.90 -1.51 0.33
C GLY A 22 3.31 -1.80 0.83
N ASP A 23 3.66 -3.08 1.02
CA ASP A 23 4.96 -3.49 1.56
C ASP A 23 6.03 -3.77 0.48
N SER A 24 7.04 -4.59 0.79
CA SER A 24 8.07 -5.02 -0.18
C SER A 24 7.53 -5.67 -1.45
N ILE A 25 6.38 -6.35 -1.38
CA ILE A 25 5.76 -6.98 -2.56
C ILE A 25 5.32 -5.91 -3.56
N THR A 26 4.97 -4.71 -3.09
CA THR A 26 4.63 -3.57 -3.95
C THR A 26 5.86 -2.97 -4.65
N GLN A 27 7.07 -3.24 -4.17
CA GLN A 27 8.32 -2.72 -4.75
C GLN A 27 8.92 -3.60 -5.83
N VAL A 28 8.54 -4.88 -5.87
CA VAL A 28 9.05 -5.83 -6.86
C VAL A 28 8.00 -5.98 -7.97
N PRO A 29 8.26 -5.51 -9.20
CA PRO A 29 7.34 -5.77 -10.30
C PRO A 29 7.25 -7.28 -10.55
N ALA A 30 6.04 -7.84 -10.53
CA ALA A 30 5.81 -9.26 -10.77
C ALA A 30 6.10 -9.71 -12.21
N ALA A 31 6.23 -8.79 -13.17
CA ALA A 31 6.59 -9.08 -14.57
C ALA A 31 7.11 -7.82 -15.30
N PRO A 32 7.97 -7.95 -16.34
CA PRO A 32 8.48 -6.83 -17.12
C PRO A 32 7.42 -6.09 -17.99
N SER A 33 6.15 -6.52 -17.98
CA SER A 33 5.05 -5.92 -18.74
C SER A 33 3.95 -5.26 -17.90
N ALA A 34 3.98 -5.39 -16.57
CA ALA A 34 3.02 -4.73 -15.70
C ALA A 34 3.62 -3.39 -15.22
N ALA A 35 3.20 -2.30 -15.85
CA ALA A 35 3.53 -0.93 -15.45
C ALA A 35 2.88 -0.57 -14.11
N SER A 36 3.26 -1.24 -13.02
CA SER A 36 3.23 -0.64 -11.69
C SER A 36 4.41 0.32 -11.63
N ALA A 37 4.24 1.49 -12.24
CA ALA A 37 5.13 2.60 -11.98
C ALA A 37 4.95 2.95 -10.50
N CYS A 38 5.84 2.44 -9.65
CA CYS A 38 6.15 3.10 -8.39
C CYS A 38 6.23 4.59 -8.72
N VAL A 39 5.49 5.43 -7.98
CA VAL A 39 5.80 6.86 -7.92
C VAL A 39 7.10 6.99 -7.12
N SER A 40 8.19 6.47 -7.70
CA SER A 40 9.51 7.02 -7.57
C SER A 40 9.46 8.22 -8.50
N GLU A 41 9.25 9.40 -7.93
CA GLU A 41 9.31 10.66 -8.66
C GLU A 41 10.79 10.89 -9.06
N GLN A 42 11.28 10.11 -10.01
CA GLN A 42 12.61 10.20 -10.61
C GLN A 42 12.54 11.25 -11.72
N SER A 43 12.24 12.50 -11.35
CA SER A 43 12.41 13.62 -12.27
C SER A 43 12.77 14.89 -11.53
N ARG A 44 14.03 14.97 -11.07
CA ARG A 44 14.98 16.01 -11.50
C ARG A 44 16.31 15.78 -10.78
N ARG A 45 17.38 15.99 -11.56
CA ARG A 45 18.79 15.97 -11.18
C ARG A 45 19.04 16.54 -9.78
N GLY A 46 19.76 15.79 -8.95
CA GLY A 46 20.67 16.36 -7.95
C GLY A 46 20.12 16.67 -6.55
N SER A 47 19.02 16.08 -6.09
CA SER A 47 18.59 16.18 -4.69
C SER A 47 18.62 14.81 -3.99
N PRO A 48 19.02 14.72 -2.71
CA PRO A 48 19.05 13.44 -2.00
C PRO A 48 17.62 12.88 -1.89
N PRO A 49 17.43 11.55 -1.93
CA PRO A 49 16.10 10.96 -2.04
C PRO A 49 15.25 11.30 -0.81
N PRO A 50 14.03 11.85 -0.97
CA PRO A 50 13.12 12.02 0.15
C PRO A 50 12.64 10.64 0.61
N HIS A 51 13.15 10.21 1.76
CA HIS A 51 12.67 9.05 2.51
C HIS A 51 11.14 9.04 2.63
N ARG A 52 10.40 8.19 1.89
CA ARG A 52 8.95 8.01 2.13
C ARG A 52 8.22 6.82 1.46
N ALA A 53 8.92 5.83 0.90
CA ALA A 53 8.27 4.56 0.51
C ALA A 53 8.31 3.56 1.69
N PRO A 54 7.27 2.71 1.88
CA PRO A 54 7.32 1.59 2.81
C PRO A 54 8.55 0.73 2.56
N ARG A 55 9.26 0.30 3.60
CA ARG A 55 10.46 -0.54 3.47
C ARG A 55 10.07 -2.01 3.57
N ALA A 56 10.99 -2.89 3.16
CA ALA A 56 10.85 -4.32 3.39
C ALA A 56 10.45 -4.60 4.84
N GLY A 57 9.34 -5.31 5.01
CA GLY A 57 8.85 -5.76 6.30
C GLY A 57 7.83 -4.89 7.03
N TYR A 58 7.28 -3.83 6.40
CA TYR A 58 6.19 -3.05 6.99
C TYR A 58 4.88 -3.85 7.02
N ASN A 59 4.23 -3.85 8.18
CA ASN A 59 2.86 -4.28 8.45
C ASN A 59 1.89 -3.09 8.58
N THR A 60 0.62 -3.38 8.84
CA THR A 60 -0.45 -2.38 8.93
C THR A 60 -0.30 -1.36 10.07
N ARG A 61 0.41 -1.68 11.16
CA ARG A 61 0.67 -0.73 12.26
C ARG A 61 1.47 0.47 11.78
N TRP A 62 2.54 0.22 11.02
CA TRP A 62 3.34 1.31 10.45
C TRP A 62 2.57 2.02 9.33
N ALA A 63 1.83 1.27 8.51
CA ALA A 63 1.04 1.83 7.42
C ALA A 63 0.06 2.91 7.92
N LYS A 64 -0.67 2.62 9.02
CA LYS A 64 -1.59 3.55 9.67
C LYS A 64 -0.94 4.87 10.11
N ILE A 65 0.31 4.83 10.55
CA ILE A 65 1.07 6.04 10.96
C ILE A 65 1.59 6.82 9.74
N ILE A 66 1.94 6.11 8.66
CA ILE A 66 2.56 6.68 7.47
C ILE A 66 1.52 7.31 6.55
N LEU A 67 0.34 6.69 6.40
CA LEU A 67 -0.69 7.14 5.46
C LEU A 67 -1.06 8.62 5.63
N PRO A 68 -1.28 9.14 6.87
CA PRO A 68 -1.54 10.57 7.08
C PRO A 68 -0.37 11.50 6.79
N ARG A 69 0.81 10.96 6.47
CA ARG A 69 1.97 11.73 6.05
C ARG A 69 2.13 11.78 4.54
N LEU A 70 1.49 10.86 3.82
CA LEU A 70 1.51 10.75 2.37
C LEU A 70 0.34 11.52 1.75
N ILE A 71 -0.87 11.28 2.25
CA ILE A 71 -2.08 11.97 1.80
C ILE A 71 -2.55 12.84 2.95
N ARG A 72 -2.77 14.12 2.69
CA ARG A 72 -3.28 15.09 3.66
C ARG A 72 -4.24 16.03 2.97
N LYS A 73 -5.26 16.48 3.70
CA LYS A 73 -6.12 17.57 3.27
C LYS A 73 -5.33 18.88 3.29
N GLY A 74 -5.32 19.61 2.18
CA GLY A 74 -4.65 20.91 2.08
C GLY A 74 -5.05 21.68 0.82
N PRO A 75 -5.04 23.03 0.86
CA PRO A 75 -5.36 23.85 -0.31
C PRO A 75 -4.34 23.58 -1.43
N GLY A 76 -4.83 23.22 -2.62
CA GLY A 76 -4.00 22.91 -3.78
C GLY A 76 -3.38 21.50 -3.78
N MET A 77 -3.71 20.64 -2.81
CA MET A 77 -3.35 19.22 -2.85
C MET A 77 -4.42 18.44 -3.61
N GLU A 78 -4.02 17.84 -4.72
CA GLU A 78 -4.93 17.03 -5.52
C GLU A 78 -5.06 15.62 -4.97
N ASN A 79 -6.30 15.16 -4.88
CA ASN A 79 -6.57 13.81 -4.46
C ASN A 79 -6.22 12.82 -5.57
N PRO A 80 -5.58 11.70 -5.23
CA PRO A 80 -5.27 10.66 -6.21
C PRO A 80 -6.56 10.14 -6.88
N VAL A 81 -6.42 9.70 -8.13
CA VAL A 81 -7.51 9.06 -8.87
C VAL A 81 -7.76 7.63 -8.39
N ALA A 82 -6.76 7.00 -7.77
CA ALA A 82 -6.90 5.73 -7.05
C ALA A 82 -5.81 5.58 -5.98
N VAL A 83 -6.14 4.90 -4.89
CA VAL A 83 -5.22 4.49 -3.82
C VAL A 83 -5.36 3.00 -3.60
N THR A 84 -4.29 2.25 -3.78
CA THR A 84 -4.28 0.83 -3.42
C THR A 84 -3.70 0.65 -2.02
N ILE A 85 -4.26 -0.26 -1.22
CA ILE A 85 -3.73 -0.67 0.08
C ILE A 85 -3.38 -2.16 0.00
N PHE A 86 -2.10 -2.48 0.03
CA PHE A 86 -1.59 -3.84 -0.18
C PHE A 86 -0.67 -4.29 0.96
N PHE A 87 -1.29 -4.80 2.03
CA PHE A 87 -0.63 -5.30 3.24
C PHE A 87 -1.31 -6.60 3.70
N GLY A 88 -0.62 -7.35 4.57
CA GLY A 88 -1.14 -8.61 5.13
C GLY A 88 -0.08 -9.70 5.16
N ALA A 89 0.86 -9.71 4.20
CA ALA A 89 1.91 -10.73 4.14
C ALA A 89 2.87 -10.65 5.34
N ASN A 90 3.23 -9.44 5.78
CA ASN A 90 4.05 -9.27 6.98
C ASN A 90 3.24 -9.45 8.28
N ASP A 91 2.01 -8.96 8.30
CA ASP A 91 1.07 -9.06 9.41
C ASP A 91 0.80 -10.52 9.79
N SER A 92 0.70 -11.41 8.79
CA SER A 92 0.47 -12.85 8.93
C SER A 92 1.70 -13.64 9.39
N SER A 93 2.79 -12.97 9.78
CA SER A 93 3.90 -13.63 10.47
C SER A 93 3.41 -14.37 11.72
N LEU A 94 3.98 -15.54 12.00
CA LEU A 94 3.72 -16.29 13.21
C LEU A 94 4.22 -15.49 14.42
N LYS A 95 3.35 -15.33 15.43
CA LYS A 95 3.62 -14.52 16.63
C LYS A 95 4.90 -14.95 17.35
N ASP A 96 5.10 -16.25 17.51
CA ASP A 96 6.21 -16.78 18.31
C ASP A 96 7.54 -16.75 17.55
N GLU A 97 7.49 -16.86 16.22
CA GLU A 97 8.70 -16.87 15.37
C GLU A 97 9.11 -15.47 14.91
N ASN A 98 8.15 -14.56 14.72
CA ASN A 98 8.43 -13.20 14.26
C ASN A 98 7.42 -12.18 14.82
N PRO A 99 7.49 -11.91 16.14
CA PRO A 99 6.57 -10.98 16.82
C PRO A 99 6.70 -9.54 16.34
N LYS A 100 7.84 -9.18 15.73
CA LYS A 100 8.07 -7.82 15.23
C LYS A 100 7.14 -7.49 14.07
N GLN A 101 6.89 -8.45 13.19
CA GLN A 101 6.04 -8.25 12.02
C GLN A 101 4.60 -8.68 12.26
N HIS A 102 4.38 -9.64 13.16
CA HIS A 102 3.05 -10.12 13.50
C HIS A 102 2.11 -9.00 13.97
N VAL A 103 0.91 -8.97 13.38
CA VAL A 103 -0.21 -8.13 13.80
C VAL A 103 -1.41 -9.06 13.97
N PRO A 104 -2.04 -9.13 15.15
CA PRO A 104 -3.26 -9.94 15.35
C PRO A 104 -4.35 -9.64 14.30
N LEU A 105 -5.11 -10.66 13.90
CA LEU A 105 -6.06 -10.58 12.78
C LEU A 105 -7.15 -9.52 12.97
N ASP A 106 -7.62 -9.35 14.21
CA ASP A 106 -8.56 -8.32 14.62
C ASP A 106 -7.96 -6.92 14.48
N GLU A 107 -6.71 -6.75 14.93
CA GLU A 107 -5.97 -5.50 14.79
C GLU A 107 -5.65 -5.17 13.32
N TYR A 108 -5.27 -6.16 12.52
CA TYR A 108 -5.06 -6.02 11.08
C TYR A 108 -6.33 -5.47 10.40
N SER A 109 -7.47 -6.10 10.69
CA SER A 109 -8.76 -5.69 10.14
C SER A 109 -9.16 -4.27 10.58
N ALA A 110 -8.94 -3.93 11.86
CA ALA A 110 -9.17 -2.58 12.38
C ALA A 110 -8.26 -1.55 11.70
N ASN A 111 -6.98 -1.86 11.51
CA ASN A 111 -6.03 -0.97 10.85
C ASN A 111 -6.42 -0.71 9.38
N LEU A 112 -6.88 -1.73 8.64
CA LEU A 112 -7.38 -1.53 7.29
C LEU A 112 -8.61 -0.61 7.27
N ARG A 113 -9.59 -0.83 8.15
CA ARG A 113 -10.78 0.02 8.29
C ARG A 113 -10.39 1.47 8.60
N ASP A 114 -9.46 1.67 9.53
CA ASP A 114 -8.99 3.00 9.93
C ASP A 114 -8.29 3.72 8.77
N MET A 115 -7.51 3.02 7.96
CA MET A 115 -6.87 3.60 6.77
C MET A 115 -7.90 4.00 5.71
N VAL A 116 -8.92 3.17 5.46
CA VAL A 116 -10.02 3.51 4.54
C VAL A 116 -10.81 4.72 5.05
N GLN A 117 -11.15 4.74 6.34
CA GLN A 117 -11.85 5.87 6.96
C GLN A 117 -11.01 7.16 6.93
N TYR A 118 -9.70 7.04 7.16
CA TYR A 118 -8.79 8.17 7.04
C TYR A 118 -8.81 8.76 5.63
N LEU A 119 -8.68 7.92 4.59
CA LEU A 119 -8.74 8.36 3.19
C LEU A 119 -10.05 9.11 2.88
N ARG A 120 -11.18 8.60 3.38
CA ARG A 120 -12.47 9.29 3.26
C ARG A 120 -12.49 10.64 3.97
N SER A 121 -11.84 10.76 5.13
CA SER A 121 -11.77 12.03 5.88
C SER A 121 -10.94 13.13 5.18
N VAL A 122 -10.05 12.72 4.26
CA VAL A 122 -9.24 13.62 3.42
C VAL A 122 -9.77 13.71 1.99
N ASP A 123 -11.07 13.47 1.82
CA ASP A 123 -11.82 13.64 0.57
C ASP A 123 -11.43 12.66 -0.55
N VAL A 124 -10.81 11.52 -0.23
CA VAL A 124 -10.64 10.40 -1.17
C VAL A 124 -11.89 9.53 -1.12
N PRO A 125 -12.70 9.47 -2.20
CA PRO A 125 -13.89 8.62 -2.26
C PRO A 125 -13.53 7.14 -2.06
N ARG A 126 -14.41 6.38 -1.40
CA ARG A 126 -14.19 4.93 -1.16
C ARG A 126 -14.07 4.14 -2.48
N GLU A 127 -14.71 4.61 -3.53
CA GLU A 127 -14.69 4.04 -4.89
C GLU A 127 -13.31 4.23 -5.56
N ARG A 128 -12.43 5.06 -4.99
CA ARG A 128 -11.04 5.22 -5.42
C ARG A 128 -10.07 4.45 -4.52
N VAL A 129 -10.56 3.79 -3.47
CA VAL A 129 -9.74 2.97 -2.59
C VAL A 129 -9.90 1.52 -2.99
N ILE A 130 -8.77 0.86 -3.28
CA ILE A 130 -8.74 -0.54 -3.67
C ILE A 130 -7.92 -1.30 -2.64
N LEU A 131 -8.55 -2.23 -1.91
CA LEU A 131 -7.81 -3.15 -1.05
C LEU A 131 -7.23 -4.28 -1.90
N ILE A 132 -6.03 -4.74 -1.57
CA ILE A 132 -5.41 -5.88 -2.25
C ILE A 132 -5.09 -6.93 -1.20
N THR A 133 -5.60 -8.15 -1.39
CA THR A 133 -5.33 -9.27 -0.47
C THR A 133 -3.86 -9.68 -0.55
N PRO A 134 -3.22 -10.14 0.54
CA PRO A 134 -1.91 -10.78 0.43
C PRO A 134 -1.99 -11.99 -0.53
N PRO A 135 -0.98 -12.20 -1.38
CA PRO A 135 -0.95 -13.35 -2.29
C PRO A 135 -0.63 -14.64 -1.52
N PRO A 136 -0.89 -15.82 -2.11
CA PRO A 136 -0.51 -17.09 -1.52
C PRO A 136 1.00 -17.19 -1.32
N LEU A 137 1.39 -17.85 -0.22
CA LEU A 137 2.77 -18.06 0.17
C LEU A 137 3.21 -19.48 -0.22
N CYS A 138 4.27 -19.57 -1.02
CA CYS A 138 4.98 -20.83 -1.19
C CYS A 138 5.90 -21.08 0.01
N GLU A 139 5.46 -21.91 0.96
CA GLU A 139 6.19 -22.17 2.21
C GLU A 139 7.60 -22.71 1.96
N ALA A 140 7.78 -23.61 0.99
CA ALA A 140 9.08 -24.17 0.66
C ALA A 140 10.06 -23.12 0.10
N ALA A 141 9.57 -22.14 -0.66
CA ALA A 141 10.41 -21.04 -1.14
C ALA A 141 10.73 -20.07 0.00
N TRP A 142 9.73 -19.76 0.84
CA TRP A 142 9.89 -18.87 1.98
C TRP A 142 10.82 -19.43 3.06
N GLU A 143 10.78 -20.74 3.30
CA GLU A 143 11.68 -21.42 4.22
C GLU A 143 13.14 -21.25 3.80
N LYS A 144 13.46 -21.42 2.52
CA LYS A 144 14.81 -21.19 1.98
C LYS A 144 15.28 -19.76 2.27
N GLU A 145 14.41 -18.77 2.10
CA GLU A 145 14.73 -17.38 2.46
C GLU A 145 14.95 -17.19 3.95
N CYS A 146 14.14 -17.83 4.80
CA CYS A 146 14.29 -17.76 6.25
C CYS A 146 15.65 -18.34 6.68
N VAL A 147 16.03 -19.51 6.16
CA VAL A 147 17.32 -20.15 6.43
C VAL A 147 18.48 -19.25 6.01
N LEU A 148 18.42 -18.63 4.84
CA LEU A 148 19.43 -17.67 4.37
C LEU A 148 19.55 -16.44 5.30
N LYS A 149 18.46 -16.05 5.96
CA LYS A 149 18.42 -14.95 6.94
C LYS A 149 18.71 -15.43 8.37
N GLY A 150 19.07 -16.70 8.57
CA GLY A 150 19.32 -17.29 9.90
C GLY A 150 18.08 -17.39 10.78
N CYS A 151 16.89 -17.43 10.17
CA CYS A 151 15.59 -17.47 10.82
C CYS A 151 14.88 -18.81 10.56
N LYS A 152 13.98 -19.21 11.45
CA LYS A 152 13.05 -20.32 11.19
C LYS A 152 11.91 -19.88 10.28
N LEU A 153 11.20 -20.84 9.72
CA LEU A 153 9.96 -20.59 8.98
C LEU A 153 8.99 -19.81 9.88
N ASN A 154 8.66 -18.60 9.47
CA ASN A 154 7.91 -17.66 10.30
C ASN A 154 6.57 -17.23 9.70
N ARG A 155 6.12 -17.89 8.62
CA ARG A 155 4.83 -17.69 7.97
C ARG A 155 4.34 -19.01 7.42
N LEU A 156 3.02 -19.19 7.46
CA LEU A 156 2.32 -20.33 6.86
C LEU A 156 1.28 -19.82 5.89
N ASN A 157 1.07 -20.55 4.80
CA ASN A 157 0.10 -20.18 3.78
C ASN A 157 -1.32 -20.19 4.35
N SER A 158 -1.64 -21.15 5.23
CA SER A 158 -2.93 -21.20 5.93
C SER A 158 -3.23 -19.90 6.69
N VAL A 159 -2.24 -19.38 7.42
CA VAL A 159 -2.36 -18.13 8.17
C VAL A 159 -2.51 -16.96 7.20
N VAL A 160 -1.72 -16.87 6.13
CA VAL A 160 -1.87 -15.81 5.10
C VAL A 160 -3.30 -15.79 4.54
N GLY A 161 -3.90 -16.95 4.31
CA GLY A 161 -5.29 -17.09 3.86
C GLY A 161 -6.32 -16.49 4.82
N GLU A 162 -6.09 -16.54 6.13
CA GLU A 162 -6.94 -15.87 7.12
C GLU A 162 -6.90 -14.35 6.95
N TYR A 163 -5.72 -13.78 6.69
CA TYR A 163 -5.55 -12.33 6.46
C TYR A 163 -6.13 -11.91 5.10
N ALA A 164 -6.05 -12.76 4.08
CA ALA A 164 -6.74 -12.55 2.80
C ALA A 164 -8.26 -12.46 3.00
N ASN A 165 -8.85 -13.42 3.72
CA ASN A 165 -10.27 -13.40 4.04
C ASN A 165 -10.69 -12.18 4.86
N ALA A 166 -9.87 -11.78 5.83
CA ALA A 166 -10.10 -10.57 6.61
C ALA A 166 -10.07 -9.30 5.75
N CYS A 167 -9.12 -9.19 4.81
CA CYS A 167 -9.04 -8.09 3.86
C CYS A 167 -10.30 -8.01 2.97
N LEU A 168 -10.76 -9.15 2.44
CA LEU A 168 -12.01 -9.23 1.68
C LEU A 168 -13.22 -8.77 2.50
N GLN A 169 -13.30 -9.19 3.76
CA GLN A 169 -14.39 -8.78 4.65
C GLN A 169 -14.36 -7.29 4.92
N VAL A 170 -13.19 -6.70 5.18
CA VAL A 170 -13.05 -5.25 5.38
C VAL A 170 -13.46 -4.47 4.15
N ALA A 171 -13.10 -4.93 2.94
CA ALA A 171 -13.50 -4.29 1.70
C ALA A 171 -15.02 -4.23 1.56
N ARG A 172 -15.70 -5.36 1.84
CA ARG A 172 -17.16 -5.47 1.84
C ARG A 172 -17.79 -4.53 2.87
N ASP A 173 -17.29 -4.53 4.10
CA ASP A 173 -17.79 -3.69 5.20
C ASP A 173 -17.66 -2.20 4.88
N CYS A 174 -16.56 -1.80 4.23
CA CYS A 174 -16.26 -0.40 3.92
C CYS A 174 -16.89 0.07 2.59
N GLY A 175 -17.36 -0.86 1.75
CA GLY A 175 -17.85 -0.57 0.40
C GLY A 175 -16.73 -0.05 -0.52
N THR A 176 -15.52 -0.61 -0.41
CA THR A 176 -14.38 -0.33 -1.29
C THR A 176 -14.19 -1.47 -2.28
N ASP A 177 -13.53 -1.20 -3.40
CA ASP A 177 -13.12 -2.26 -4.32
C ASP A 177 -12.02 -3.13 -3.71
N VAL A 178 -11.92 -4.38 -4.18
CA VAL A 178 -10.89 -5.31 -3.74
C VAL A 178 -10.34 -6.12 -4.90
N LEU A 179 -9.02 -6.25 -4.94
CA LEU A 179 -8.31 -7.19 -5.80
C LEU A 179 -7.92 -8.42 -4.97
N ASP A 180 -8.59 -9.53 -5.25
CA ASP A 180 -8.36 -10.82 -4.59
C ASP A 180 -7.19 -11.57 -5.25
N LEU A 181 -5.96 -11.16 -4.95
CA LEU A 181 -4.76 -11.87 -5.39
C LEU A 181 -4.63 -13.26 -4.78
N TRP A 182 -5.29 -13.51 -3.64
CA TRP A 182 -5.25 -14.82 -2.99
C TRP A 182 -5.92 -15.89 -3.86
N THR A 183 -7.07 -15.57 -4.45
CA THR A 183 -7.79 -16.51 -5.34
C THR A 183 -7.22 -16.53 -6.76
N LEU A 184 -6.55 -15.47 -7.21
CA LEU A 184 -6.05 -15.33 -8.58
C LEU A 184 -4.70 -16.04 -8.84
N MET A 185 -3.97 -16.45 -7.80
CA MET A 185 -2.63 -17.04 -7.88
C MET A 185 -2.59 -18.44 -7.28
#